data_AF-A0A4Q2DTC9-F1
#
_entry.id   AF-A0A4Q2DTC9-F1
#
_cell.length_a   1.000
_cell.length_b   1.000
_cell.length_c   1.000
_cell.angle_alpha   90.00
_cell.angle_beta   90.00
_cell.angle_gamma   90.00
#
_symmetry.space_group_name_H-M   'P 1'
#
loop_
_entity.id
_entity.type
_entity.pdbx_description
1 polymer ?
#
loop_
_entity_poly.entity_id
_entity_poly.type
_entity_poly.pdbx_seq_one_letter_code
_entity_poly.pdbx_strand_id
1 'polypeptide(L)'
;MVKLKLSIGATLENVTALEPSSNDFEYFFESSLPGKRESSAKFNTSSAVKPYVAENGQLQPILEIECRGLEFVGFDPRGNWKCVGAESGTKFDEVDLSEPEWVDYDEKAQLPVGVAELQSEWSRA
;
A
#
# COMPACT_ATOMS: atom_id res chain seq x y z
N MET A 1 21.19 4.96 10.73
CA MET A 1 20.01 4.37 10.07
C MET A 1 18.87 5.35 10.22
N VAL A 2 18.12 5.59 9.15
CA VAL A 2 16.91 6.43 9.18
C VAL A 2 15.73 5.48 9.09
N LYS A 3 14.70 5.74 9.89
CA LYS A 3 13.42 5.05 9.80
C LYS A 3 12.48 5.87 8.93
N LEU A 4 11.93 5.25 7.91
CA LEU A 4 10.95 5.85 7.01
C LEU A 4 9.62 5.10 7.14
N LYS A 5 8.52 5.83 7.02
CA LYS A 5 7.16 5.32 6.95
C LYS A 5 6.62 5.55 5.55
N LEU A 6 6.05 4.51 4.95
CA LEU A 6 5.22 4.61 3.77
C LEU A 6 3.77 4.75 4.21
N SER A 7 3.19 5.89 3.87
CA SER A 7 1.75 6.09 3.97
C SER A 7 1.12 5.96 2.59
N ILE A 8 -0.02 5.29 2.51
CA ILE A 8 -0.85 5.28 1.30
C ILE A 8 -2.18 5.93 1.58
N GLY A 9 -2.78 6.52 0.55
CA GLY A 9 -4.13 7.05 0.54
C GLY A 9 -4.81 6.55 -0.71
N ALA A 10 -6.07 6.11 -0.59
CA ALA A 10 -6.86 5.64 -1.71
C ALA A 10 -8.33 6.03 -1.50
N THR A 11 -9.08 6.03 -2.58
CA THR A 11 -10.54 6.09 -2.56
C THR A 11 -11.06 4.66 -2.58
N LEU A 12 -11.68 4.22 -1.49
CA LEU A 12 -12.32 2.92 -1.36
C LEU A 12 -13.83 3.06 -1.58
N GLU A 13 -14.37 2.27 -2.50
CA GLU A 13 -15.80 2.17 -2.76
C GLU A 13 -16.30 0.81 -2.29
N ASN A 14 -17.13 0.81 -1.24
CA ASN A 14 -17.74 -0.39 -0.64
C ASN A 14 -16.75 -1.49 -0.21
N VAL A 15 -15.46 -1.16 -0.08
CA VAL A 15 -14.39 -2.06 0.40
C VAL A 15 -13.61 -1.44 1.55
N THR A 16 -12.92 -2.30 2.29
CA THR A 16 -12.05 -1.92 3.40
C THR A 16 -10.88 -2.90 3.52
N ALA A 17 -9.97 -2.62 4.44
CA ALA A 17 -8.82 -3.45 4.77
C ALA A 17 -7.93 -3.78 3.55
N LEU A 18 -7.62 -2.76 2.74
CA LEU A 18 -6.74 -2.91 1.59
C LEU A 18 -5.31 -3.19 2.07
N GLU A 19 -4.75 -4.34 1.71
CA GLU A 19 -3.40 -4.73 2.09
C GLU A 19 -2.74 -5.62 1.03
N PRO A 20 -1.41 -5.75 1.05
CA PRO A 20 -0.72 -6.73 0.22
C PRO A 20 -1.23 -8.15 0.46
N SER A 21 -1.38 -8.92 -0.61
CA SER A 21 -1.97 -10.27 -0.53
C SER A 21 -1.14 -11.24 0.31
N SER A 22 0.20 -11.11 0.26
CA SER A 22 1.18 -12.05 0.83
C SER A 22 2.21 -11.37 1.74
N ASN A 23 2.79 -12.16 2.66
CA ASN A 23 3.95 -11.75 3.47
C ASN A 23 5.23 -11.63 2.65
N ASP A 24 5.32 -12.33 1.52
CA ASP A 24 6.45 -12.27 0.58
C ASP A 24 6.21 -11.23 -0.53
N PHE A 25 5.33 -10.26 -0.29
CA PHE A 25 5.02 -9.21 -1.27
C PHE A 25 6.28 -8.40 -1.61
N GLU A 26 6.54 -8.25 -2.91
CA GLU A 26 7.66 -7.46 -3.43
C GLU A 26 7.25 -6.00 -3.55
N TYR A 27 7.83 -5.14 -2.72
CA TYR A 27 7.58 -3.71 -2.79
C TYR A 27 8.57 -3.02 -3.73
N PHE A 28 8.05 -2.19 -4.63
CA PHE A 28 8.83 -1.42 -5.59
C PHE A 28 8.87 0.05 -5.17
N PHE A 29 10.07 0.58 -4.93
CA PHE A 29 10.26 1.95 -4.47
C PHE A 29 11.14 2.72 -5.45
N GLU A 30 10.75 3.94 -5.75
CA GLU A 30 11.62 4.88 -6.44
C GLU A 30 12.50 5.55 -5.40
N SER A 31 13.82 5.50 -5.63
CA SER A 31 14.79 6.13 -4.73
C SER A 31 15.65 7.13 -5.48
N SER A 32 15.91 8.26 -4.83
CA SER A 32 16.92 9.22 -5.23
C SER A 32 18.22 8.90 -4.49
N LEU A 33 19.31 8.73 -5.24
CA LEU A 33 20.64 8.47 -4.71
C LEU A 33 21.51 9.73 -4.81
N PRO A 34 21.79 10.45 -3.71
CA PRO A 34 22.77 11.52 -3.70
C PRO A 34 24.19 10.94 -3.68
N GLY A 35 24.65 10.45 -4.83
CA GLY A 35 26.06 10.09 -5.11
C GLY A 35 26.48 8.68 -4.70
N LYS A 36 27.67 8.27 -5.18
CA LYS A 36 28.31 6.93 -5.07
C LYS A 36 28.60 6.49 -3.63
N ARG A 37 27.58 6.28 -2.81
CA ARG A 37 27.68 5.69 -1.47
C ARG A 37 26.96 4.35 -1.45
N GLU A 38 27.39 3.47 -0.55
CA GLU A 38 26.71 2.21 -0.30
C GLU A 38 25.33 2.48 0.31
N SER A 39 24.30 1.90 -0.32
CA SER A 39 22.90 2.08 0.06
C SER A 39 22.31 0.74 0.46
N SER A 40 21.53 0.72 1.54
CA SER A 40 20.78 -0.48 1.95
C SER A 40 19.44 -0.11 2.56
N ALA A 41 18.44 -0.95 2.30
CA ALA A 41 17.11 -0.89 2.92
C ALA A 41 16.81 -2.25 3.56
N LYS A 42 16.19 -2.23 4.73
CA LYS A 42 15.72 -3.42 5.44
C LYS A 42 14.31 -3.16 5.92
N PHE A 43 13.41 -4.10 5.62
CA PHE A 43 12.07 -4.11 6.20
C PHE A 43 12.18 -4.31 7.70
N ASN A 44 11.47 -3.50 8.47
CA ASN A 44 11.38 -3.71 9.90
C ASN A 44 10.39 -4.84 10.17
N THR A 45 10.89 -6.05 10.33
CA THR A 45 10.07 -7.24 10.64
C THR A 45 9.38 -7.18 12.01
N SER A 46 9.71 -6.18 12.87
CA SER A 46 8.96 -5.95 14.11
C SER A 46 7.69 -5.12 13.91
N SER A 47 7.55 -4.43 12.77
CA SER A 47 6.36 -3.65 12.43
C SER A 47 5.61 -4.37 11.31
N ALA A 48 4.53 -5.07 11.66
CA ALA A 48 3.69 -5.73 10.66
C ALA A 48 3.08 -4.70 9.69
N VAL A 49 2.92 -5.11 8.43
CA VAL A 49 2.17 -4.34 7.43
C VAL A 49 0.75 -4.16 7.93
N LYS A 50 0.25 -2.93 7.87
CA LYS A 50 -1.11 -2.61 8.33
C LYS A 50 -2.03 -2.48 7.14
N PRO A 51 -3.26 -3.03 7.22
CA PRO A 51 -4.25 -2.79 6.21
C PRO A 51 -4.68 -1.32 6.21
N TYR A 52 -4.88 -0.77 5.02
CA TYR A 52 -5.43 0.55 4.81
C TYR A 52 -6.94 0.52 5.09
N VAL A 53 -7.35 1.32 6.07
CA VAL A 53 -8.75 1.42 6.57
C VAL A 53 -9.16 2.87 6.81
N ALA A 54 -8.35 3.83 6.38
CA ALA A 54 -8.62 5.25 6.57
C ALA A 54 -9.75 5.73 5.64
N GLU A 55 -10.30 6.89 5.96
CA GLU A 55 -11.30 7.53 5.09
C GLU A 55 -10.68 7.88 3.74
N ASN A 56 -11.51 7.93 2.69
CA ASN A 56 -11.06 8.16 1.33
C ASN A 56 -10.18 9.41 1.21
N GLY A 57 -8.99 9.22 0.61
CA GLY A 57 -7.99 10.28 0.44
C GLY A 57 -7.14 10.60 1.68
N GLN A 58 -7.38 9.99 2.84
CA GLN A 58 -6.49 10.15 4.00
C GLN A 58 -5.27 9.26 3.90
N LEU A 59 -4.08 9.82 4.15
CA LEU A 59 -2.85 9.05 4.20
C LEU A 59 -2.77 8.24 5.50
N GLN A 60 -2.62 6.92 5.38
CA GLN A 60 -2.39 6.02 6.51
C GLN A 60 -1.04 5.31 6.37
N PRO A 61 -0.20 5.30 7.43
CA PRO A 61 1.05 4.53 7.42
C PRO A 61 0.77 3.03 7.40
N ILE A 62 1.26 2.34 6.36
CA ILE A 62 1.08 0.90 6.18
C ILE A 62 2.36 0.10 6.40
N LEU A 63 3.53 0.73 6.23
CA LEU A 63 4.83 0.04 6.25
C LEU A 63 5.93 0.93 6.82
N GLU A 64 6.84 0.32 7.59
CA GLU A 64 8.05 0.97 8.11
C GLU A 64 9.32 0.30 7.57
N ILE A 65 10.28 1.10 7.09
CA ILE A 65 11.53 0.63 6.51
C ILE A 65 12.71 1.34 7.18
N GLU A 66 13.75 0.58 7.49
CA GLU A 66 15.04 1.13 7.91
C GLU A 66 15.97 1.24 6.71
N CYS A 67 16.39 2.45 6.36
CA CYS A 67 17.30 2.68 5.25
C CYS A 67 18.57 3.42 5.66
N ARG A 68 19.61 3.26 4.85
CA ARG A 68 20.88 3.98 4.95
C ARG A 68 21.30 4.43 3.56
N GLY A 69 21.48 5.74 3.40
CA GLY A 69 21.94 6.33 2.14
C GLY A 69 20.90 6.23 1.01
N LEU A 70 19.61 6.14 1.34
CA LEU A 70 18.50 6.14 0.40
C LEU A 70 17.50 7.21 0.80
N GLU A 71 16.99 7.94 -0.19
CA GLU A 71 15.82 8.79 -0.05
C GLU A 71 14.75 8.22 -0.98
N PHE A 72 13.65 7.70 -0.43
CA PHE A 72 12.53 7.25 -1.25
C PHE A 72 11.71 8.46 -1.71
N VAL A 73 11.41 8.48 -3.00
CA VAL A 73 10.69 9.59 -3.67
C VAL A 73 9.38 9.14 -4.28
N GLY A 74 9.17 7.83 -4.43
CA GLY A 74 7.97 7.26 -5.00
C GLY A 74 7.75 5.82 -4.54
N PHE A 75 6.54 5.34 -4.77
CA PHE A 75 6.14 3.96 -4.50
C PHE A 75 5.31 3.49 -5.69
N ASP A 76 5.67 2.31 -6.20
CA ASP A 76 4.94 1.65 -7.25
C ASP A 76 4.16 0.49 -6.62
N PRO A 77 2.82 0.54 -6.63
CA PRO A 77 1.96 -0.40 -5.94
C PRO A 77 1.75 -1.70 -6.71
N ARG A 78 2.49 -1.96 -7.80
CA ARG A 78 2.35 -3.19 -8.59
C ARG A 78 2.39 -4.45 -7.72
N GLY A 79 1.68 -5.48 -8.18
CA GLY A 79 1.55 -6.76 -7.50
C GLY A 79 0.13 -6.99 -7.00
N ASN A 80 -0.08 -8.14 -6.36
CA ASN A 80 -1.41 -8.55 -5.90
C ASN A 80 -1.73 -7.97 -4.53
N TRP A 81 -2.78 -7.16 -4.48
CA TRP A 81 -3.41 -6.69 -3.24
C TRP A 81 -4.66 -7.48 -2.94
N LYS A 82 -5.14 -7.34 -1.71
CA LYS A 82 -6.42 -7.85 -1.28
C LYS A 82 -7.19 -6.81 -0.48
N CYS A 83 -8.51 -6.90 -0.54
CA CYS A 83 -9.42 -6.12 0.29
C CYS A 83 -10.67 -6.92 0.64
N VAL A 84 -11.53 -6.34 1.46
CA VAL A 84 -12.77 -6.98 1.93
C VAL A 84 -13.96 -6.06 1.69
N GLY A 85 -15.05 -6.60 1.17
CA GLY A 85 -16.33 -5.89 1.04
C GLY A 85 -16.80 -5.38 2.40
N ALA A 86 -17.06 -4.07 2.51
CA ALA A 86 -17.27 -3.38 3.77
C ALA A 86 -18.49 -3.89 4.55
N GLU A 87 -19.55 -4.30 3.83
CA GLU A 87 -20.79 -4.80 4.44
C GLU A 87 -20.91 -6.33 4.44
N SER A 88 -20.42 -6.99 3.39
CA SER A 88 -20.62 -8.43 3.17
C SER A 88 -19.52 -9.31 3.76
N GLY A 89 -18.32 -8.77 3.99
CA GLY A 89 -17.12 -9.54 4.28
C GLY A 89 -16.59 -10.37 3.09
N THR A 90 -17.07 -10.12 1.86
CA THR A 90 -16.55 -10.77 0.64
C THR A 90 -15.06 -10.44 0.49
N LYS A 91 -14.23 -11.46 0.23
CA LYS A 91 -12.79 -11.27 0.06
C LYS A 91 -12.47 -11.12 -1.41
N PHE A 92 -11.65 -10.11 -1.72
CA PHE A 92 -11.09 -9.87 -3.04
C PHE A 92 -9.59 -10.04 -2.91
N ASP A 93 -9.02 -11.13 -3.43
CA ASP A 93 -7.60 -11.48 -3.28
C ASP A 93 -6.73 -11.09 -4.49
N GLU A 94 -7.36 -10.56 -5.54
CA GLU A 94 -6.75 -10.19 -6.82
C GLU A 94 -7.02 -8.73 -7.18
N VAL A 95 -6.68 -7.82 -6.28
CA VAL A 95 -6.75 -6.37 -6.52
C VAL A 95 -5.47 -5.91 -7.20
N ASP A 96 -5.58 -5.49 -8.47
CA ASP A 96 -4.46 -4.94 -9.24
C ASP A 96 -4.48 -3.41 -9.19
N LEU A 97 -3.46 -2.82 -8.58
CA LEU A 97 -3.29 -1.36 -8.44
C LEU A 97 -2.25 -0.80 -9.43
N SER A 98 -1.84 -1.57 -10.43
CA SER A 98 -1.00 -1.08 -11.53
C SER A 98 -1.76 -0.16 -12.49
N GLU A 99 -3.08 -0.26 -12.50
CA GLU A 99 -3.99 0.65 -13.20
C GLU A 99 -4.50 1.78 -12.28
N PRO A 100 -5.02 2.89 -12.83
CA PRO A 100 -5.52 4.03 -12.04
C PRO A 100 -6.69 3.69 -11.11
N GLU A 101 -7.47 2.67 -11.47
CA GLU A 101 -8.61 2.19 -10.71
C GLU A 101 -8.77 0.67 -10.87
N TRP A 102 -9.18 0.02 -9.79
CA TRP A 102 -9.66 -1.35 -9.77
C TRP A 102 -11.15 -1.33 -9.44
N VAL A 103 -11.95 -2.10 -10.20
CA VAL A 103 -13.39 -2.21 -10.01
C VAL A 103 -13.81 -3.68 -10.08
N ASP A 104 -14.74 -4.07 -9.23
CA ASP A 104 -15.34 -5.40 -9.19
C ASP A 104 -16.79 -5.29 -8.66
N TYR A 105 -17.46 -6.42 -8.45
CA TYR A 105 -18.83 -6.46 -7.97
C TYR A 105 -19.00 -7.44 -6.80
N ASP A 106 -19.56 -6.94 -5.70
CA ASP A 106 -19.86 -7.77 -4.53
C ASP A 106 -21.24 -8.41 -4.67
N GLU A 107 -21.27 -9.64 -5.17
CA GLU A 107 -22.51 -10.42 -5.34
C GLU A 107 -23.33 -10.59 -4.05
N LYS A 108 -22.68 -10.58 -2.87
CA LYS A 108 -23.39 -10.73 -1.59
C LYS A 108 -24.05 -9.44 -1.14
N ALA A 109 -23.39 -8.30 -1.36
CA ALA A 109 -23.94 -6.98 -1.05
C ALA A 109 -24.83 -6.43 -2.18
N GLN A 110 -24.73 -7.00 -3.38
CA GLN A 110 -25.33 -6.51 -4.62
C GLN A 110 -24.92 -5.07 -4.96
N LEU A 111 -23.65 -4.73 -4.73
CA LEU A 111 -23.10 -3.38 -4.93
C LEU A 111 -21.76 -3.44 -5.68
N PRO A 112 -21.44 -2.42 -6.50
CA PRO A 112 -20.11 -2.29 -7.08
C PRO A 112 -19.08 -2.03 -5.98
N VAL A 113 -17.88 -2.53 -6.16
CA VAL A 113 -16.74 -2.29 -5.28
C VAL A 113 -15.57 -1.74 -6.09
N GLY A 114 -14.70 -0.96 -5.44
CA GLY A 114 -13.55 -0.41 -6.15
C GLY A 114 -12.50 0.23 -5.27
N VAL A 115 -11.33 0.41 -5.86
CA VAL A 115 -10.18 1.12 -5.29
C VAL A 115 -9.64 2.03 -6.37
N ALA A 116 -9.55 3.33 -6.10
CA ALA A 116 -9.08 4.32 -7.06
C ALA A 116 -8.16 5.35 -6.42
N GLU A 117 -7.47 6.13 -7.26
CA GLU A 117 -6.66 7.29 -6.88
C GLU A 117 -5.62 6.96 -5.80
N LEU A 118 -4.92 5.83 -5.94
CA LEU A 118 -3.87 5.46 -5.00
C LEU A 118 -2.75 6.50 -5.03
N GLN A 119 -2.47 7.06 -3.86
CA GLN A 119 -1.40 8.00 -3.59
C GLN A 119 -0.50 7.45 -2.50
N SER A 120 0.76 7.85 -2.52
CA SER A 120 1.76 7.41 -1.55
C SER A 120 2.62 8.56 -1.08
N GLU A 121 2.95 8.58 0.21
CA GLU A 121 3.86 9.55 0.80
C GLU A 121 4.89 8.87 1.70
N TRP A 122 6.14 9.29 1.57
CA TRP A 122 7.23 8.89 2.46
C TRP A 122 7.47 9.95 3.52
N SER A 123 7.46 9.54 4.79
CA SER A 123 7.77 10.42 5.92
C SER A 123 8.80 9.80 6.86
N ARG A 124 9.49 10.61 7.66
CA ARG A 124 10.42 10.12 8.69
C ARG A 124 9.62 9.58 9.88
N ALA A 125 9.97 8.38 10.34
CA ALA A 125 9.26 7.67 11.41
C ALA A 125 9.49 8.26 12.80
#